data_AF-A0A9Q8SPZ3-F1
#
_entry.id   AF-A0A9Q8SPZ3-F1
#
_cell.length_a   1.000
_cell.length_b   1.000
_cell.length_c   1.000
_cell.angle_alpha   90.00
_cell.angle_beta   90.00
_cell.angle_gamma   90.00
#
_symmetry.space_group_name_H-M   'P 1'
#
loop_
_entity.id
_entity.type
_entity.pdbx_description
1 polymer ?
#
loop_
_entity_poly.entity_id
_entity_poly.type
_entity_poly.pdbx_seq_one_letter_code
_entity_poly.pdbx_strand_id
1 'polypeptide(L)'
;MHLSFTNWERSLEEPISGGLQDTQVMKMESVVSIREAGSWVGDVDVVRALRNERVSKLRPQPSCTHDINGLYGAHLTSIESWDELRNCNSGNVVIRAHGNWVARLACISFLSQGIQRGDFRFESVIVCPQQVCWKCVEKFSPCVYVY
;
A
#
# COMPACT_ATOMS: atom_id res chain seq x y z
N MET A 1 5.00 -1.32 -10.31
CA MET A 1 5.44 -2.49 -9.52
C MET A 1 6.08 -3.49 -10.44
N HIS A 2 7.07 -4.22 -9.95
CA HIS A 2 7.81 -5.23 -10.70
C HIS A 2 8.04 -6.45 -9.81
N LEU A 3 7.67 -7.64 -10.28
CA LEU A 3 7.90 -8.92 -9.60
C LEU A 3 9.13 -9.59 -10.24
N SER A 4 10.07 -10.04 -9.42
CA SER A 4 11.25 -10.78 -9.86
C SER A 4 11.64 -11.84 -8.86
N PHE A 5 12.38 -12.86 -9.30
CA PHE A 5 13.03 -13.81 -8.39
C PHE A 5 14.31 -13.20 -7.82
N THR A 6 14.65 -13.58 -6.59
CA THR A 6 15.93 -13.19 -5.96
C THR A 6 17.08 -14.11 -6.36
N ASN A 7 16.81 -15.11 -7.22
CA ASN A 7 17.67 -16.24 -7.55
C ASN A 7 18.01 -17.14 -6.34
N TRP A 8 17.33 -16.94 -5.20
CA TRP A 8 17.40 -17.86 -4.10
C TRP A 8 16.48 -19.06 -4.35
N GLU A 9 17.07 -20.25 -4.30
CA GLU A 9 16.38 -21.51 -4.48
C GLU A 9 16.78 -22.51 -3.39
N ARG A 10 15.84 -23.37 -3.00
CA ARG A 10 16.08 -24.45 -2.04
C ARG A 10 15.25 -25.67 -2.40
N SER A 11 15.89 -26.83 -2.53
CA SER A 11 15.18 -28.11 -2.63
C SER A 11 14.48 -28.44 -1.31
N LEU A 12 13.21 -28.83 -1.40
CA LEU A 12 12.47 -29.40 -0.29
C LEU A 12 12.69 -30.91 -0.34
N GLU A 13 13.45 -31.42 0.64
CA GLU A 13 13.55 -32.86 0.87
C GLU A 13 12.23 -33.30 1.54
N GLU A 14 11.40 -34.04 0.82
CA GLU A 14 10.27 -34.71 1.45
C GLU A 14 10.77 -35.96 2.19
N PRO A 15 10.50 -36.14 3.49
CA PRO A 15 10.76 -37.40 4.16
C PRO A 15 9.66 -38.39 3.75
N ILE A 16 9.82 -39.08 2.62
CA ILE A 16 8.84 -40.10 2.19
C ILE A 16 9.44 -41.49 2.23
N SER A 17 8.99 -42.24 3.24
CA SER A 17 8.81 -43.68 3.19
C SER A 17 7.82 -44.06 2.08
N GLY A 18 8.32 -44.33 0.86
CA GLY A 18 7.60 -45.07 -0.18
C GLY A 18 7.67 -44.52 -1.61
N GLY A 19 8.40 -45.23 -2.49
CA GLY A 19 8.25 -45.16 -3.96
C GLY A 19 9.24 -44.28 -4.73
N LEU A 20 9.90 -44.88 -5.74
CA LEU A 20 10.91 -44.27 -6.62
C LEU A 20 10.29 -43.34 -7.68
N GLN A 21 9.83 -42.15 -7.28
CA GLN A 21 9.53 -41.09 -8.25
C GLN A 21 10.31 -39.84 -7.86
N ASP A 22 11.38 -39.53 -8.61
CA ASP A 22 12.21 -38.33 -8.44
C ASP A 22 11.39 -37.08 -8.81
N THR A 23 10.57 -36.61 -7.87
CA THR A 23 9.88 -35.32 -8.00
C THR A 23 10.62 -34.32 -7.12
N GLN A 24 11.52 -33.53 -7.72
CA GLN A 24 12.24 -32.48 -7.00
C GLN A 24 11.32 -31.26 -6.82
N VAL A 25 10.93 -30.97 -5.58
CA VAL A 25 10.18 -29.76 -5.25
C VAL A 25 11.16 -28.64 -4.90
N MET A 26 11.14 -27.55 -5.66
CA MET A 26 12.02 -26.39 -5.47
C MET A 26 11.23 -25.21 -4.90
N LYS A 27 11.70 -24.67 -3.78
CA LYS A 27 11.24 -23.39 -3.24
C LYS A 27 12.08 -22.27 -3.84
N MET A 28 11.44 -21.36 -4.56
CA MET A 28 12.05 -20.14 -5.08
C MET A 28 11.54 -18.92 -4.30
N GLU A 29 12.41 -17.93 -4.09
CA GLU A 29 12.04 -16.67 -3.47
C GLU A 29 11.83 -15.58 -4.52
N SER A 30 10.78 -14.78 -4.29
CA SER A 30 10.41 -13.65 -5.15
C SER A 30 10.31 -12.36 -4.36
N VAL A 31 10.52 -11.24 -5.04
CA VAL A 31 10.46 -9.88 -4.49
C VAL A 31 9.57 -9.01 -5.36
N VAL A 32 8.74 -8.19 -4.73
CA VAL A 32 7.98 -7.12 -5.38
C VAL A 32 8.67 -5.80 -5.11
N SER A 33 9.03 -5.09 -6.18
CA SER A 33 9.66 -3.77 -6.11
C SER A 33 8.75 -2.69 -6.71
N ILE A 34 8.83 -1.50 -6.14
CA ILE A 34 8.23 -0.28 -6.68
C ILE A 34 9.28 0.37 -7.58
N ARG A 35 8.86 0.72 -8.80
CA ARG A 35 9.69 1.44 -9.76
C ARG A 35 8.92 2.63 -10.32
N GLU A 36 9.59 3.77 -10.39
CA GLU A 36 9.09 5.01 -10.97
C GLU A 36 10.03 5.40 -12.11
N ALA A 37 9.48 5.61 -13.31
CA ALA A 37 10.26 5.94 -14.51
C ALA A 37 11.51 5.04 -14.74
N GLY A 38 11.43 3.77 -14.34
CA GLY A 38 12.53 2.81 -14.42
C GLY A 38 13.48 2.80 -13.20
N SER A 39 13.45 3.84 -12.36
CA SER A 39 14.23 3.92 -11.11
C SER A 39 13.60 3.08 -10.01
N TRP A 40 14.44 2.43 -9.19
CA TRP A 40 13.97 1.68 -8.02
C TRP A 40 13.59 2.64 -6.89
N VAL A 41 12.44 2.40 -6.28
CA VAL A 41 11.92 3.19 -5.14
C VAL A 41 12.06 2.41 -3.84
N GLY A 42 11.79 1.11 -3.86
CA GLY A 42 11.79 0.27 -2.66
C GLY A 42 11.17 -1.11 -2.90
N ASP A 43 11.62 -2.10 -2.13
CA ASP A 43 11.00 -3.43 -2.07
C ASP A 43 9.89 -3.46 -1.04
N VAL A 44 8.81 -4.17 -1.36
CA VAL A 44 7.58 -4.19 -0.56
C VAL A 44 7.02 -5.59 -0.39
N ASP A 45 6.48 -5.85 0.80
CA ASP A 45 5.67 -7.04 1.08
C ASP A 45 4.18 -6.71 0.91
N VAL A 46 3.66 -6.97 -0.30
CA VAL A 46 2.25 -6.71 -0.65
C VAL A 46 1.30 -7.56 0.19
N VAL A 47 1.65 -8.82 0.45
CA VAL A 47 0.79 -9.75 1.18
C VAL A 47 0.66 -9.33 2.64
N ARG A 48 1.77 -8.97 3.27
CA ARG A 48 1.78 -8.44 4.64
C ARG A 48 1.06 -7.11 4.74
N ALA A 49 1.16 -6.26 3.71
CA ALA A 49 0.42 -5.00 3.68
C ALA A 49 -1.09 -5.20 3.63
N LEU A 50 -1.58 -6.12 2.80
CA LEU A 50 -3.02 -6.42 2.70
C LEU A 50 -3.59 -7.11 3.96
N ARG A 51 -2.73 -7.73 4.77
CA ARG A 51 -3.09 -8.33 6.06
C ARG A 51 -2.92 -7.37 7.24
N ASN A 52 -2.43 -6.15 7.02
CA ASN A 52 -2.23 -5.20 8.09
C ASN A 52 -3.57 -4.60 8.53
N GLU A 53 -3.92 -4.72 9.81
CA GLU A 53 -5.15 -4.17 10.40
C GLU A 53 -5.25 -2.64 10.31
N ARG A 54 -4.11 -1.95 10.18
CA ARG A 54 -4.07 -0.50 9.94
C ARG A 54 -4.45 -0.11 8.51
N VAL A 55 -4.57 -1.07 7.59
CA VAL A 55 -5.07 -0.86 6.22
C VAL A 55 -6.55 -1.20 6.18
N SER A 56 -7.38 -0.21 5.85
CA SER A 56 -8.84 -0.42 5.78
C SER A 56 -9.44 0.29 4.58
N LYS A 57 -10.60 -0.18 4.12
CA LYS A 57 -11.38 0.52 3.09
C LYS A 57 -12.19 1.63 3.75
N LEU A 58 -12.26 2.79 3.10
CA LEU A 58 -13.18 3.84 3.51
C LEU A 58 -14.61 3.26 3.46
N ARG A 59 -15.34 3.40 4.57
CA ARG A 59 -16.74 2.96 4.61
C ARG A 59 -17.57 3.77 3.62
N PRO A 60 -18.60 3.19 3.01
CA PRO A 60 -19.54 3.93 2.18
C PRO A 60 -20.05 5.16 2.94
N GLN A 61 -19.91 6.32 2.32
CA GLN A 61 -20.38 7.56 2.92
C GLN A 61 -21.89 7.67 2.68
N PRO A 62 -22.67 8.14 3.68
CA PRO A 62 -24.07 8.46 3.45
C PRO A 62 -24.18 9.57 2.39
N SER A 63 -25.33 9.63 1.71
CA SER A 63 -25.65 10.76 0.84
C SER A 63 -25.53 12.06 1.64
N CYS A 64 -24.67 12.98 1.18
CA CYS A 64 -24.48 14.29 1.80
C CYS A 64 -24.73 15.38 0.75
N THR A 65 -25.07 16.58 1.22
CA THR A 65 -25.34 17.77 0.37
C THR A 65 -24.10 18.61 0.12
N HIS A 66 -22.92 18.12 0.52
CA HIS A 66 -21.66 18.82 0.30
C HIS A 66 -21.28 18.84 -1.17
N ASP A 67 -20.87 20.02 -1.66
CA ASP A 67 -20.26 20.14 -2.97
C ASP A 67 -18.96 19.33 -3.01
N ILE A 68 -18.92 18.34 -3.91
CA ILE A 68 -17.74 17.49 -4.15
C ILE A 68 -16.59 18.33 -4.68
N ASN A 69 -16.84 19.46 -5.35
CA ASN A 69 -15.81 20.36 -5.88
C ASN A 69 -15.52 21.55 -4.96
N GLY A 70 -16.18 21.64 -3.81
CA GLY A 70 -16.01 22.74 -2.89
C GLY A 70 -14.61 22.76 -2.27
N LEU A 71 -14.18 23.93 -1.79
CA LEU A 71 -12.93 24.07 -1.02
C LEU A 71 -12.97 23.11 0.18
N TYR A 72 -11.95 22.26 0.28
CA TYR A 72 -11.75 21.34 1.38
C TYR A 72 -11.02 22.04 2.53
N GLY A 73 -11.20 21.55 3.77
CA GLY A 73 -10.57 22.13 4.96
C GLY A 73 -9.05 22.17 4.85
N ALA A 74 -8.44 23.17 5.50
CA ALA A 74 -7.00 23.47 5.46
C ALA A 74 -6.08 22.39 6.06
N HIS A 75 -6.62 21.22 6.41
CA HIS A 75 -5.95 20.18 7.18
C HIS A 75 -5.56 18.95 6.36
N LEU A 76 -5.87 18.90 5.06
CA LEU A 76 -5.48 17.81 4.16
C LEU A 76 -4.33 18.23 3.24
N THR A 77 -3.27 17.43 3.19
CA THR A 77 -2.15 17.65 2.26
C THR A 77 -2.25 16.66 1.09
N SER A 78 -2.24 17.17 -0.15
CA SER A 78 -2.16 16.31 -1.34
C SER A 78 -0.72 15.82 -1.53
N ILE A 79 -0.56 14.55 -1.86
CA ILE A 79 0.71 13.92 -2.21
C ILE A 79 0.58 13.38 -3.63
N GLU A 80 1.47 13.85 -4.51
CA GLU A 80 1.42 13.57 -5.95
C GLU A 80 2.69 12.90 -6.47
N SER A 81 3.74 12.79 -5.65
CA SER A 81 5.02 12.17 -6.01
C SER A 81 5.58 11.24 -4.93
N TRP A 82 6.49 10.33 -5.31
CA TRP A 82 7.18 9.45 -4.37
C TRP A 82 8.12 10.21 -3.42
N ASP A 83 8.71 11.31 -3.89
CA ASP A 83 9.58 12.14 -3.06
C ASP A 83 8.78 12.88 -1.98
N GLU A 84 7.60 13.39 -2.30
CA GLU A 84 6.67 13.92 -1.30
C GLU A 84 6.26 12.84 -0.30
N LEU A 85 5.91 11.64 -0.78
CA LEU A 85 5.50 10.53 0.09
C LEU A 85 6.61 10.10 1.04
N ARG A 86 7.88 10.05 0.58
CA ARG A 86 9.03 9.67 1.42
C ARG A 86 9.33 10.70 2.50
N ASN A 87 9.11 11.99 2.20
CA ASN A 87 9.32 13.08 3.14
C ASN A 87 8.13 13.31 4.08
N CYS A 88 6.97 12.73 3.78
CA CYS A 88 5.76 12.87 4.57
C CYS A 88 5.75 11.89 5.75
N ASN A 89 5.90 12.42 6.97
CA ASN A 89 6.02 11.58 8.18
C ASN A 89 4.77 11.56 9.08
N SER A 90 3.83 12.49 8.91
CA SER A 90 2.65 12.65 9.78
C SER A 90 1.61 13.60 9.17
N GLY A 91 0.43 13.66 9.78
CA GLY A 91 -0.68 14.52 9.36
C GLY A 91 -1.77 13.76 8.61
N ASN A 92 -2.73 14.52 8.06
CA ASN A 92 -3.78 13.97 7.19
C ASN A 92 -3.42 14.22 5.74
N VAL A 93 -3.18 13.15 4.99
CA VAL A 93 -2.66 13.25 3.63
C VAL A 93 -3.47 12.44 2.65
N VAL A 94 -3.59 12.96 1.43
CA VAL A 94 -4.31 12.34 0.32
C VAL A 94 -3.32 12.02 -0.78
N ILE A 95 -3.08 10.76 -1.02
CA ILE A 95 -2.26 10.28 -2.13
C ILE A 95 -3.17 10.11 -3.35
N ARG A 96 -2.87 10.85 -4.42
CA ARG A 96 -3.65 10.82 -5.65
C ARG A 96 -3.02 9.84 -6.64
N ALA A 97 -3.63 8.68 -6.77
CA ALA A 97 -3.19 7.66 -7.72
C ALA A 97 -3.91 7.72 -9.07
N HIS A 98 -4.83 8.69 -9.26
CA HIS A 98 -5.53 8.96 -10.52
C HIS A 98 -6.17 7.71 -11.16
N GLY A 99 -6.79 6.85 -10.33
CA GLY A 99 -7.42 5.61 -10.80
C GLY A 99 -6.45 4.47 -11.13
N ASN A 100 -5.14 4.66 -10.98
CA ASN A 100 -4.14 3.62 -11.18
C ASN A 100 -4.08 2.68 -9.97
N TRP A 101 -4.78 1.55 -10.05
CA TRP A 101 -4.85 0.58 -8.96
C TRP A 101 -3.48 0.01 -8.55
N VAL A 102 -2.52 -0.10 -9.48
CA VAL A 102 -1.16 -0.58 -9.18
C VAL A 102 -0.40 0.46 -8.35
N ALA A 103 -0.54 1.75 -8.67
CA ALA A 103 0.02 2.84 -7.87
C ALA A 103 -0.60 2.88 -6.47
N ARG A 104 -1.91 2.67 -6.36
CA ARG A 104 -2.60 2.55 -5.05
C ARG A 104 -2.04 1.41 -4.22
N LEU A 105 -1.92 0.23 -4.82
CA LEU A 105 -1.32 -0.94 -4.15
C LEU A 105 0.12 -0.63 -3.71
N ALA A 106 0.89 0.10 -4.51
CA ALA A 106 2.27 0.44 -4.21
C ALA A 106 2.37 1.37 -3.01
N CYS A 107 1.54 2.41 -2.98
CA CYS A 107 1.45 3.34 -1.86
C CYS A 107 1.02 2.61 -0.59
N ILE A 108 0.00 1.75 -0.67
CA ILE A 108 -0.50 0.97 0.48
C ILE A 108 0.61 0.06 1.02
N SER A 109 1.33 -0.66 0.15
CA SER A 109 2.39 -1.56 0.59
C SER A 109 3.58 -0.83 1.20
N PHE A 110 4.01 0.26 0.58
CA PHE A 110 5.08 1.12 1.07
C PHE A 110 4.74 1.73 2.44
N LEU A 111 3.55 2.33 2.57
CA LEU A 111 3.08 2.96 3.81
C LEU A 111 2.87 1.94 4.92
N SER A 112 2.21 0.82 4.63
CA SER A 112 2.00 -0.25 5.63
C SER A 112 3.34 -0.75 6.18
N GLN A 113 4.33 -0.97 5.30
CA GLN A 113 5.65 -1.42 5.69
C GLN A 113 6.38 -0.36 6.55
N GLY A 114 6.38 0.91 6.13
CA GLY A 114 7.01 1.99 6.90
C GLY A 114 6.33 2.23 8.25
N ILE A 115 5.00 2.15 8.34
CA ILE A 115 4.25 2.24 9.60
C ILE A 115 4.65 1.11 10.56
N GLN A 116 4.84 -0.11 10.07
CA GLN A 116 5.28 -1.25 10.88
C GLN A 116 6.73 -1.13 11.36
N ARG A 117 7.58 -0.44 10.59
CA ARG A 117 8.99 -0.15 10.94
C ARG A 117 9.15 1.06 11.85
N GLY A 118 8.13 1.91 11.95
CA GLY A 118 8.17 3.17 12.70
C GLY A 118 8.68 4.37 11.89
N ASP A 119 8.83 4.22 10.57
CA ASP A 119 9.26 5.28 9.65
C ASP A 119 8.20 6.37 9.49
N PHE A 120 6.92 6.00 9.63
CA PHE A 120 5.77 6.89 9.51
C PHE A 120 4.91 6.92 10.78
N ARG A 121 4.39 8.10 11.11
CA ARG A 121 3.50 8.33 12.27
C ARG A 121 2.03 8.46 11.87
N PHE A 122 1.58 7.64 10.93
CA PHE A 122 0.17 7.53 10.57
C PHE A 122 -0.51 6.45 11.42
N GLU A 123 -1.74 6.71 11.86
CA GLU A 123 -2.55 5.72 12.59
C GLU A 123 -3.11 4.65 11.65
N SER A 124 -3.52 5.06 10.44
CA SER A 124 -4.12 4.16 9.47
C SER A 124 -3.90 4.58 8.02
N VAL A 125 -4.00 3.60 7.13
CA VAL A 125 -4.01 3.73 5.67
C VAL A 125 -5.42 3.41 5.18
N ILE A 126 -6.10 4.41 4.63
CA ILE A 126 -7.49 4.31 4.20
C ILE A 126 -7.57 4.26 2.67
N VAL A 127 -8.02 3.12 2.16
CA VAL A 127 -8.24 2.85 0.74
C VAL A 127 -9.56 3.49 0.33
N CYS A 128 -9.50 4.55 -0.46
CA CYS A 128 -10.68 5.33 -0.86
C CYS A 128 -11.40 4.75 -2.08
N PRO A 129 -12.73 4.91 -2.20
CA PRO A 129 -13.45 4.72 -3.46
C PRO A 129 -13.16 5.85 -4.46
N GLN A 130 -13.65 5.71 -5.70
CA GLN A 130 -13.50 6.75 -6.73
C GLN A 130 -14.22 8.06 -6.41
N GLN A 131 -15.24 8.03 -5.54
CA GLN A 131 -15.97 9.22 -5.13
C GLN A 131 -15.88 9.37 -3.62
N VAL A 132 -15.23 10.44 -3.18
CA VAL A 132 -15.04 10.75 -1.76
C VAL A 132 -15.50 12.17 -1.52
N CYS A 133 -16.39 12.33 -0.55
CA CYS A 133 -16.66 13.64 0.03
C CYS A 133 -15.64 13.90 1.13
N TRP A 134 -14.62 14.72 0.81
CA TRP A 134 -13.53 15.04 1.73
C TRP A 134 -14.00 15.78 2.99
N LYS A 135 -15.09 16.55 2.91
CA LYS A 135 -15.73 17.18 4.08
C LYS A 135 -16.31 16.15 5.06
N CYS A 136 -16.83 15.03 4.57
CA CYS A 136 -17.32 13.94 5.41
C CYS A 136 -16.18 13.03 5.94
N VAL A 137 -14.98 13.14 5.38
CA VAL A 137 -13.81 12.35 5.77
C VAL A 137 -12.93 13.04 6.80
N GLU A 138 -13.07 14.36 6.98
CA GLU A 138 -12.24 15.18 7.86
C GLU A 138 -12.21 14.58 9.29
N LYS A 139 -11.10 13.94 9.63
CA LYS A 139 -10.83 13.32 10.92
C LYS A 139 -9.64 14.02 11.55
N PHE A 140 -9.69 14.20 12.87
CA PHE A 140 -8.62 14.82 13.65
C PHE A 140 -7.42 13.88 13.92
N SER A 141 -7.50 12.60 13.54
CA SER A 141 -6.42 11.61 13.69
C SER A 141 -5.59 11.49 12.41
N PRO A 142 -4.24 11.43 12.48
CA PRO A 142 -3.36 11.40 11.31
C PRO A 142 -3.58 10.14 10.46
N CYS A 143 -4.32 10.31 9.37
CA CYS A 143 -4.65 9.26 8.42
C CYS A 143 -4.06 9.54 7.04
N VAL A 144 -3.60 8.47 6.39
CA VAL A 144 -3.30 8.46 4.97
C VAL A 144 -4.54 8.02 4.21
N TYR A 145 -4.92 8.75 3.16
CA TYR A 145 -6.01 8.42 2.25
C TYR A 145 -5.41 8.10 0.87
N VAL A 146 -5.64 6.89 0.37
CA VAL A 146 -5.15 6.46 -0.95
C VAL A 146 -6.32 6.50 -1.95
N TYR A 147 -6.35 7.57 -2.76
CA TYR A 147 -7.39 7.88 -3.74
C TYR A 147 -6.99 7.42 -5.14
#